data_AF-A0AB35AJW2-F1
#
_entry.id   AF-A0AB35AJW2-F1
#
_cell.length_a   1.000
_cell.length_b   1.000
_cell.length_c   1.000
_cell.angle_alpha   90.00
_cell.angle_beta   90.00
_cell.angle_gamma   90.00
#
_symmetry.space_group_name_H-M   'P 1'
#
loop_
_entity.id
_entity.type
_entity.pdbx_description
1 polymer ?
#
loop_
_entity_poly.entity_id
_entity_poly.type
_entity_poly.pdbx_seq_one_letter_code
_entity_poly.pdbx_strand_id
1 'polypeptide(L)' 'MKSAQSFESMAINQMLQPMFATDDNSENMFSGGAGEKQFRPMLVEQIAKQMENNGGIGLTDAIDRQMLAMQEQK' A
#
# COMPACT_ATOMS: atom_id res chain seq x y z
N MET A 1 2.38 -1.22 -17.44
CA MET A 1 2.03 -2.34 -16.53
C MET A 1 2.82 -2.34 -15.22
N LYS A 2 4.04 -2.91 -15.11
CA LYS A 2 4.75 -3.05 -13.79
C LYS A 2 4.88 -1.74 -12.98
N SER A 3 5.14 -0.63 -13.65
CA SER A 3 5.22 0.68 -12.99
C SER A 3 3.86 1.16 -12.49
N ALA A 4 2.78 0.92 -13.25
CA ALA A 4 1.42 1.29 -12.88
C ALA A 4 0.92 0.44 -11.71
N GLN A 5 1.22 -0.86 -11.73
CA GLN A 5 1.02 -1.80 -10.64
C GLN A 5 1.75 -1.35 -9.36
N SER A 6 3.03 -1.00 -9.48
CA SER A 6 3.81 -0.51 -8.34
C SER A 6 3.22 0.79 -7.76
N PHE A 7 2.72 1.67 -8.63
CA PHE A 7 2.06 2.91 -8.21
C PHE A 7 0.70 2.64 -7.54
N GLU A 8 -0.10 1.71 -8.07
CA GLU A 8 -1.35 1.28 -7.44
C GLU A 8 -1.08 0.67 -6.06
N SER A 9 -0.05 -0.17 -5.92
CA SER A 9 0.38 -0.71 -4.62
C SER A 9 0.77 0.39 -3.63
N MET A 10 1.47 1.44 -4.07
CA MET A 10 1.77 2.60 -3.22
C MET A 10 0.51 3.35 -2.79
N ALA A 11 -0.43 3.56 -3.72
CA ALA A 11 -1.71 4.20 -3.42
C ALA A 11 -2.52 3.38 -2.41
N ILE A 12 -2.62 2.06 -2.61
CA ILE A 12 -3.26 1.12 -1.68
C ILE A 12 -2.58 1.21 -0.31
N ASN A 13 -1.24 1.17 -0.25
CA ASN A 13 -0.51 1.29 1.01
C ASN A 13 -0.90 2.57 1.76
N GLN A 14 -0.92 3.73 1.10
CA GLN A 14 -1.31 5.00 1.72
C GLN A 14 -2.76 4.98 2.24
N MET A 15 -3.67 4.32 1.52
CA MET A 15 -5.06 4.15 1.97
C MET A 15 -5.18 3.20 3.17
N LEU A 16 -4.32 2.19 3.28
CA LEU A 16 -4.31 1.23 4.37
C LEU A 16 -3.63 1.76 5.64
N GLN A 17 -2.64 2.65 5.53
CA GLN A 17 -1.92 3.23 6.68
C GLN A 17 -2.86 3.68 7.83
N PRO A 18 -3.92 4.49 7.61
CA PRO A 18 -4.80 4.93 8.70
C PRO A 18 -5.51 3.77 9.40
N MET A 19 -5.89 2.70 8.69
CA MET A 19 -6.54 1.53 9.30
C MET A 19 -5.65 0.84 10.34
N PHE A 20 -4.34 0.77 10.07
CA PHE A 20 -3.35 0.15 10.95
C PHE A 20 -2.70 1.12 11.95
N ALA A 21 -2.91 2.43 11.76
CA ALA A 21 -2.47 3.47 12.69
C ALA A 21 -3.46 3.70 13.84
N THR A 22 -4.76 3.44 13.63
CA THR A 22 -5.80 3.56 14.67
C THR A 22 -5.78 2.45 15.71
N ASP A 23 -5.04 1.36 15.45
CA ASP A 23 -4.95 0.21 16.34
C ASP A 23 -3.77 0.39 17.31
N ASP A 24 -3.98 1.18 18.37
CA ASP A 24 -3.02 1.39 19.47
C ASP A 24 -3.12 0.25 20.52
N ASN A 25 -3.43 -0.98 20.07
CA ASN A 25 -3.40 -2.17 20.93
C ASN A 25 -1.97 -2.54 21.36
N SER A 26 -0.94 -1.71 21.08
CA SER A 26 0.44 -1.95 21.50
C SER A 26 0.57 -2.16 23.02
N GLU A 27 -0.36 -1.60 23.79
CA GLU A 27 -0.42 -1.65 25.26
C GLU A 27 -1.11 -2.93 25.81
N ASN A 28 -1.72 -3.76 24.96
CA ASN A 28 -2.39 -4.99 25.40
C ASN A 28 -1.39 -6.14 25.60
N MET A 29 -1.66 -7.00 26.60
CA MET A 29 -0.83 -8.17 26.95
C MET A 29 -0.63 -9.18 25.82
N PHE A 30 -1.44 -9.10 24.76
CA PHE A 30 -1.38 -9.97 23.58
C PHE A 30 -0.76 -9.30 22.35
N SER A 31 -0.23 -8.08 22.47
CA SER A 31 0.42 -7.35 21.38
C SER A 31 1.94 -7.59 21.38
N GLY A 32 2.59 -7.46 20.22
CA GLY A 32 4.05 -7.50 20.08
C GLY A 32 4.76 -6.19 20.51
N GLY A 33 4.03 -5.27 21.14
CA GLY A 33 4.54 -4.06 21.77
C GLY A 33 5.24 -3.10 20.81
N ALA A 34 6.30 -2.44 21.30
CA ALA A 34 7.07 -1.46 20.52
C ALA A 34 7.74 -2.07 19.28
N GLY A 35 8.13 -3.35 19.34
CA GLY A 35 8.73 -4.06 18.21
C GLY A 35 7.73 -4.20 17.05
N GLU A 36 6.52 -4.67 17.35
CA GLU A 36 5.46 -4.77 16.35
C GLU A 36 5.12 -3.40 15.74
N LYS A 37 5.03 -2.34 16.57
CA LYS A 37 4.78 -0.97 16.12
C LYS A 37 5.80 -0.49 15.10
N GLN A 38 7.08 -0.83 15.29
CA GLN A 38 8.15 -0.43 14.39
C GLN A 38 8.11 -1.17 13.04
N PHE A 39 7.71 -2.44 13.02
CA PHE A 39 7.63 -3.24 11.79
C PHE A 39 6.26 -3.15 11.08
N ARG A 40 5.23 -2.61 11.73
CA ARG A 40 3.89 -2.47 11.17
C ARG A 40 3.85 -1.76 9.82
N PRO A 41 4.56 -0.65 9.56
CA PRO A 41 4.56 -0.01 8.25
C PRO A 41 5.06 -0.93 7.13
N MET A 42 6.09 -1.75 7.40
CA MET A 42 6.59 -2.74 6.45
C MET A 42 5.57 -3.85 6.19
N LEU A 43 4.85 -4.30 7.22
CA LEU A 43 3.77 -5.27 7.07
C LEU A 43 2.65 -4.72 6.16
N VAL A 44 2.22 -3.49 6.40
CA VAL A 44 1.17 -2.84 5.58
C VAL A 44 1.63 -2.70 4.13
N GLU A 45 2.89 -2.38 3.88
CA GLU A 45 3.46 -2.34 2.53
C GLU A 45 3.37 -3.71 1.84
N GLN A 46 3.68 -4.81 2.53
CA GLN A 46 3.57 -6.16 1.96
C GLN A 46 2.12 -6.55 1.71
N ILE A 47 1.19 -6.17 2.60
CA ILE A 47 -0.25 -6.37 2.38
C ILE A 47 -0.69 -5.64 1.11
N ALA A 48 -0.31 -4.37 0.94
CA ALA A 48 -0.64 -3.60 -0.25
C ALA A 48 -0.07 -4.21 -1.54
N LYS A 49 1.17 -4.72 -1.51
CA LYS A 49 1.77 -5.47 -2.65
C LYS A 49 1.03 -6.77 -2.94
N GLN A 50 0.64 -7.51 -1.90
CA GLN A 50 -0.11 -8.75 -2.09
C GLN A 50 -1.52 -8.49 -2.63
N MET A 51 -2.17 -7.40 -2.23
CA MET A 51 -3.44 -6.97 -2.79
C MET A 51 -3.31 -6.64 -4.27
N GLU A 52 -2.29 -5.87 -4.65
CA GLU A 52 -1.99 -5.56 -6.04
C GLU A 52 -1.73 -6.82 -6.88
N ASN A 53 -0.87 -7.72 -6.39
CA ASN A 53 -0.59 -9.01 -7.05
C ASN A 53 -1.84 -9.89 -7.27
N ASN A 54 -2.87 -9.75 -6.44
CA ASN A 54 -4.14 -10.49 -6.56
C ASN A 54 -5.21 -9.74 -7.40
N GLY A 55 -4.84 -8.66 -8.10
CA GLY A 55 -5.74 -7.89 -8.96
C GLY A 55 -5.98 -6.45 -8.51
N GLY A 56 -5.40 -6.02 -7.39
CA GLY A 56 -5.45 -4.65 -6.91
C GLY A 56 -6.88 -4.16 -6.65
N ILE A 57 -7.10 -2.87 -6.91
CA ILE A 57 -8.42 -2.23 -6.86
C ILE A 57 -8.92 -1.85 -8.27
N GLY A 58 -8.22 -2.32 -9.31
CA GLY A 58 -8.58 -2.13 -10.72
C GLY A 58 -8.16 -0.78 -11.30
N LEU A 59 -7.19 -0.08 -10.69
CA LEU A 59 -6.73 1.23 -11.18
C LEU A 59 -5.50 1.13 -12.10
N THR A 60 -4.80 0.00 -12.13
CA THR A 60 -3.58 -0.19 -12.95
C THR A 60 -3.73 0.33 -14.38
N ASP A 61 -4.78 -0.04 -15.11
CA ASP A 61 -4.97 0.36 -16.52
C ASP A 61 -5.25 1.87 -16.69
N ALA A 62 -5.92 2.48 -15.73
CA ALA A 62 -6.16 3.93 -15.73
C ALA A 62 -4.86 4.69 -15.43
N ILE A 63 -4.08 4.21 -14.46
CA ILE A 63 -2.79 4.77 -14.07
C ILE A 63 -1.78 4.64 -15.24
N ASP A 64 -1.71 3.49 -15.91
CA ASP A 64 -0.78 3.28 -17.03
C ASP A 64 -1.06 4.26 -18.18
N ARG A 65 -2.33 4.44 -18.55
CA ARG A 65 -2.74 5.42 -19.56
C ARG A 65 -2.38 6.85 -19.18
N GLN A 66 -2.63 7.24 -17.93
CA GLN A 66 -2.30 8.58 -17.45
C GLN A 66 -0.78 8.82 -17.44
N MET A 67 0.00 7.83 -17.00
CA MET A 67 1.47 7.93 -17.01
C MET A 67 2.05 8.06 -18.42
N LEU A 68 1.47 7.37 -19.42
CA LEU A 68 1.86 7.52 -20.82
C LEU A 68 1.54 8.94 -21.33
N ALA A 69 0.32 9.43 -21.09
CA ALA A 69 -0.06 10.79 -21.49
C ALA A 69 0.86 11.86 -20.89
N MET A 70 1.27 11.70 -19.63
CA MET A 70 2.22 12.61 -18.97
C MET A 70 3.64 12.54 -19.55
N GLN A 71 4.04 11.38 -20.09
CA GLN A 71 5.33 11.21 -20.76
C GLN A 71 5.33 11.84 -22.16
N GLU A 72 4.21 11.78 -22.88
CA GLU A 72 4.07 12.37 -24.22
C GLU A 72 3.92 13.90 -24.20
N GLN A 73 3.51 14.49 -23.07
CA GLN A 73 3.49 15.94 -22.87
C GLN A 73 4.87 16.56 -22.59
N LYS A 74 5.91 15.73 -22.48
CA LYS A 74 7.29 16.14 -22.22
C LYS A 74 8.11 16.18 -23.50
#